data_AF-A0A524L2M2-F1
#
_entry.id   AF-A0A524L2M2-F1
#
_cell.length_a   1.000
_cell.length_b   1.000
_cell.length_c   1.000
_cell.angle_alpha   90.00
_cell.angle_beta   90.00
_cell.angle_gamma   90.00
#
_symmetry.space_group_name_H-M   'P 1'
#
loop_
_entity.id
_entity.type
_entity.pdbx_description
1 polymer ?
#
loop_
_entity_poly.entity_id
_entity_poly.type
_entity_poly.pdbx_seq_one_letter_code
_entity_poly.pdbx_strand_id
1 'polypeptide(L)'
;MDSFSYTHDSSLWHLIAKEIGQRAENDLIPLFDSLNRQMTRLDLPVTFGGRRSTAWAVMCQLFVLYDSKAPALNRAGYLKMTIGFKRAFITQGRFPQLAFRRIVANISYPSAPGRTTRESIADTFLANGLSPTDGYTNSSMDARILSTCFSDPDVMSLCDQATAPPAGLWESTTAYYSAHRPDFFQRIYGDLTTLIFR
;
A
#
# COMPACT_ATOMS: atom_id res chain seq x y z
N MET A 1 -1.91 28.57 6.56
CA MET A 1 -0.90 27.72 7.21
C MET A 1 -0.45 26.70 6.17
N ASP A 2 0.76 26.85 5.65
CA ASP A 2 1.27 26.10 4.50
C ASP A 2 1.53 24.62 4.86
N SER A 3 0.49 23.79 4.86
CA SER A 3 0.53 22.42 5.36
C SER A 3 1.19 21.40 4.41
N PHE A 4 1.87 21.84 3.34
CA PHE A 4 2.37 20.96 2.28
C PHE A 4 3.86 21.14 1.94
N SER A 5 4.65 21.91 2.68
CA SER A 5 5.98 22.33 2.19
C SER A 5 7.00 21.19 2.03
N TYR A 6 6.75 20.00 2.58
CA TYR A 6 7.67 18.87 2.57
C TYR A 6 7.21 17.69 1.70
N THR A 7 6.02 17.76 1.11
CA THR A 7 5.47 16.65 0.30
C THR A 7 6.17 16.49 -1.05
N HIS A 8 7.00 17.47 -1.43
CA HIS A 8 7.94 17.39 -2.55
C HIS A 8 9.30 16.80 -2.17
N ASP A 9 9.54 16.47 -0.89
CA ASP A 9 10.79 15.85 -0.44
C ASP A 9 10.62 14.32 -0.36
N SER A 10 11.41 13.58 -1.15
CA SER A 10 11.41 12.11 -1.10
C SER A 10 11.80 11.56 0.27
N SER A 11 12.61 12.28 1.04
CA SER A 11 13.03 11.90 2.38
C SER A 11 11.86 11.83 3.37
N LEU A 12 10.83 12.68 3.20
CA LEU A 12 9.60 12.57 3.99
C LEU A 12 8.89 11.25 3.67
N TRP A 13 8.69 10.98 2.38
CA TRP A 13 8.04 9.75 1.93
C TRP A 13 8.82 8.49 2.31
N HIS A 14 10.14 8.53 2.27
CA HIS A 14 11.01 7.47 2.78
C HIS A 14 10.77 7.20 4.27
N LEU A 15 10.70 8.26 5.09
CA LEU A 15 10.43 8.13 6.51
C LEU A 15 9.04 7.51 6.77
N ILE A 16 8.01 8.02 6.09
CA ILE A 16 6.63 7.47 6.15
C ILE A 16 6.62 5.98 5.80
N ALA A 17 7.25 5.59 4.69
CA ALA A 17 7.29 4.20 4.27
C ALA A 17 8.03 3.29 5.24
N LYS A 18 9.13 3.78 5.83
CA LYS A 18 9.86 3.05 6.86
C LYS A 18 8.98 2.82 8.10
N GLU A 19 8.29 3.86 8.56
CA GLU A 19 7.44 3.81 9.74
C GLU A 19 6.25 2.86 9.55
N ILE A 20 5.56 2.93 8.40
CA ILE A 20 4.51 1.95 8.06
C ILE A 20 5.10 0.55 8.01
N GLY A 21 6.22 0.34 7.32
CA GLY A 21 6.84 -0.97 7.18
C GLY A 21 7.23 -1.59 8.53
N GLN A 22 7.68 -0.79 9.49
CA GLN A 22 8.04 -1.26 10.84
C GLN A 22 6.83 -1.67 11.68
N ARG A 23 5.68 -0.99 11.52
CA ARG A 23 4.45 -1.29 12.25
C ARG A 23 3.63 -2.40 11.61
N ALA A 24 3.78 -2.58 10.30
CA ALA A 24 2.95 -3.45 9.46
C ALA A 24 2.82 -4.87 9.99
N GLU A 25 3.89 -5.48 10.49
CA GLU A 25 3.80 -6.85 11.03
C GLU A 25 2.85 -6.92 12.24
N ASN A 26 2.99 -6.02 13.20
CA ASN A 26 2.16 -6.04 14.41
C ASN A 26 0.71 -5.63 14.11
N ASP A 27 0.52 -4.62 13.25
CA ASP A 27 -0.80 -4.06 12.97
C ASP A 27 -1.63 -4.95 12.05
N LEU A 28 -1.00 -5.66 11.11
CA LEU A 28 -1.71 -6.43 10.07
C LEU A 28 -1.95 -7.89 10.44
N ILE A 29 -1.15 -8.50 11.33
CA ILE A 29 -1.33 -9.91 11.71
C ILE A 29 -2.77 -10.20 12.20
N PRO A 30 -3.37 -9.42 13.13
CA PRO A 30 -4.73 -9.68 13.59
C PRO A 30 -5.79 -9.55 12.48
N LEU A 31 -5.55 -8.67 11.50
CA LEU A 31 -6.42 -8.49 10.34
C LEU A 31 -6.29 -9.67 9.38
N PHE A 32 -5.07 -10.17 9.15
CA PHE A 32 -4.83 -11.36 8.33
C PHE A 32 -5.44 -12.62 8.95
N ASP A 33 -5.34 -12.79 10.28
CA ASP A 33 -6.02 -13.89 10.99
C ASP A 33 -7.54 -13.82 10.84
N SER A 34 -8.09 -12.60 10.89
CA SER A 34 -9.52 -12.38 10.68
C SER A 34 -9.93 -12.66 9.24
N LEU A 35 -9.14 -12.22 8.25
CA LEU A 35 -9.35 -12.55 6.84
C LEU A 35 -9.27 -14.07 6.60
N ASN A 36 -8.31 -14.75 7.20
CA ASN A 36 -8.15 -16.20 7.09
C ASN A 36 -9.36 -16.95 7.63
N ARG A 37 -9.92 -16.51 8.78
CA ARG A 37 -11.18 -17.06 9.30
C ARG A 37 -12.34 -16.86 8.31
N GLN A 38 -12.40 -15.73 7.62
CA GLN A 38 -13.39 -15.51 6.56
C GLN A 38 -13.15 -16.42 5.35
N MET A 39 -11.90 -16.60 4.92
CA MET A 39 -11.58 -17.51 3.80
C MET A 39 -11.98 -18.95 4.13
N THR A 40 -11.74 -19.41 5.37
CA THR A 40 -12.21 -20.72 5.85
C THR A 40 -13.74 -20.80 5.89
N ARG A 41 -14.43 -19.77 6.39
CA ARG A 41 -15.91 -19.73 6.42
C ARG A 41 -16.51 -19.82 5.02
N LEU A 42 -15.86 -19.19 4.04
CA LEU A 42 -16.29 -19.14 2.64
C LEU A 42 -15.82 -20.35 1.81
N ASP A 43 -15.12 -21.31 2.43
CA ASP A 43 -14.53 -22.48 1.77
C ASP A 43 -13.64 -22.09 0.57
N LEU A 44 -12.81 -21.05 0.77
CA LEU A 44 -11.88 -20.54 -0.24
C LEU A 44 -10.45 -21.02 0.07
N PRO A 45 -9.74 -21.62 -0.91
CA PRO A 45 -8.40 -22.17 -0.70
C PRO A 45 -7.31 -21.09 -0.85
N VAL A 46 -7.45 -20.00 -0.12
CA VAL A 46 -6.50 -18.89 -0.10
C VAL A 46 -6.30 -18.37 1.31
N THR A 47 -5.15 -17.76 1.54
CA THR A 47 -4.77 -17.18 2.83
C THR A 47 -4.11 -15.82 2.66
N PHE A 48 -4.19 -15.02 3.72
CA PHE A 48 -3.46 -13.79 3.92
C PHE A 48 -2.42 -14.00 5.02
N GLY A 49 -1.21 -13.49 4.80
CA GLY A 49 -0.11 -13.55 5.75
C GLY A 49 1.25 -13.53 5.07
N GLY A 50 2.27 -13.34 5.90
CA GLY A 50 3.66 -13.33 5.46
C GLY A 50 4.01 -12.17 4.52
N ARG A 51 5.19 -12.28 3.90
CA ARG A 51 5.83 -11.18 3.16
C ARG A 51 4.97 -10.61 2.03
N ARG A 52 4.20 -11.45 1.33
CA ARG A 52 3.39 -11.03 0.18
C ARG A 52 2.22 -10.15 0.60
N SER A 53 1.39 -10.62 1.53
CA SER A 53 0.21 -9.88 1.99
C SER A 53 0.64 -8.58 2.68
N THR A 54 1.67 -8.63 3.54
CA THR A 54 2.22 -7.44 4.19
C THR A 54 2.71 -6.42 3.17
N ALA A 55 3.50 -6.83 2.17
CA ALA A 55 4.03 -5.90 1.17
C ALA A 55 2.91 -5.21 0.37
N TRP A 56 1.86 -5.95 -0.02
CA TRP A 56 0.72 -5.37 -0.72
C TRP A 56 -0.12 -4.44 0.15
N ALA A 57 -0.39 -4.80 1.41
CA ALA A 57 -1.10 -3.95 2.36
C ALA A 57 -0.34 -2.63 2.56
N VAL A 58 0.97 -2.69 2.82
CA VAL A 58 1.82 -1.51 3.00
C VAL A 58 1.81 -0.60 1.77
N MET A 59 1.90 -1.15 0.56
CA MET A 59 1.83 -0.34 -0.66
C MET A 59 0.48 0.36 -0.82
N CYS A 60 -0.61 -0.33 -0.48
CA CYS A 60 -1.95 0.23 -0.53
C CYS A 60 -2.12 1.34 0.53
N GLN A 61 -1.68 1.11 1.77
CA GLN A 61 -1.68 2.12 2.84
C GLN A 61 -0.90 3.37 2.43
N LEU A 62 0.29 3.20 1.85
CA LEU A 62 1.09 4.33 1.36
C LEU A 62 0.40 5.09 0.23
N PHE A 63 -0.29 4.39 -0.68
CA PHE A 63 -1.06 5.03 -1.73
C PHE A 63 -2.27 5.80 -1.18
N VAL A 64 -3.05 5.21 -0.26
CA VAL A 64 -4.19 5.89 0.39
C VAL A 64 -3.71 7.14 1.14
N LEU A 65 -2.57 7.06 1.81
CA LEU A 65 -2.00 8.22 2.50
C LEU A 65 -1.60 9.33 1.52
N TYR A 66 -0.99 8.97 0.39
CA TYR A 66 -0.68 9.93 -0.68
C TYR A 66 -1.95 10.57 -1.25
N ASP A 67 -2.94 9.76 -1.61
CA ASP A 67 -4.19 10.22 -2.21
C ASP A 67 -4.97 11.16 -1.29
N SER A 68 -5.01 10.86 0.02
CA SER A 68 -5.71 11.68 1.01
C SER A 68 -4.97 12.97 1.40
N LYS A 69 -3.63 12.94 1.49
CA LYS A 69 -2.83 14.05 2.01
C LYS A 69 -2.14 14.87 0.92
N ALA A 70 -2.14 14.42 -0.32
CA ALA A 70 -1.42 15.08 -1.39
C ALA A 70 -2.07 14.95 -2.80
N PRO A 71 -3.41 15.00 -2.94
CA PRO A 71 -4.07 14.73 -4.23
C PRO A 71 -3.74 15.78 -5.30
N ALA A 72 -3.43 17.02 -4.89
CA ALA A 72 -3.09 18.11 -5.80
C ALA A 72 -1.65 18.04 -6.34
N LEU A 73 -0.84 17.08 -5.87
CA LEU A 73 0.52 16.95 -6.34
C LEU A 73 0.54 16.41 -7.77
N ASN A 74 1.07 17.22 -8.67
CA ASN A 74 1.33 16.84 -10.05
C ASN A 74 2.36 15.69 -10.14
N ARG A 75 2.71 15.31 -11.38
CA ARG A 75 3.68 14.24 -11.68
C ARG A 75 4.98 14.32 -10.86
N ALA A 76 5.44 15.52 -10.47
CA ALA A 76 6.66 15.69 -9.70
C ALA A 76 6.51 15.21 -8.24
N GLY A 77 5.37 15.47 -7.59
CA GLY A 77 5.14 14.97 -6.23
C GLY A 77 4.96 13.46 -6.18
N TYR A 78 4.24 12.90 -7.16
CA TYR A 78 4.15 11.45 -7.34
C TYR A 78 5.52 10.79 -7.51
N LEU A 79 6.42 11.42 -8.28
CA LEU A 79 7.79 10.94 -8.46
C LEU A 79 8.57 10.95 -7.14
N LYS A 80 8.48 12.02 -6.34
CA LYS A 80 9.18 12.13 -5.05
C LYS A 80 8.70 11.11 -4.04
N MET A 81 7.39 10.88 -4.01
CA MET A 81 6.77 9.82 -3.24
C MET A 81 7.28 8.43 -3.66
N THR A 82 7.27 8.14 -4.96
CA THR A 82 7.78 6.88 -5.49
C THR A 82 9.25 6.66 -5.16
N ILE A 83 10.10 7.71 -5.26
CA ILE A 83 11.51 7.63 -4.90
C ILE A 83 11.68 7.33 -3.41
N GLY A 84 10.96 8.03 -2.53
CA GLY A 84 11.03 7.82 -1.09
C GLY A 84 10.67 6.38 -0.71
N PHE A 85 9.60 5.84 -1.29
CA PHE A 85 9.19 4.47 -1.01
C PHE A 85 10.14 3.44 -1.61
N LYS A 86 10.67 3.66 -2.83
CA LYS A 86 11.71 2.79 -3.39
C LYS A 86 12.92 2.70 -2.45
N ARG A 87 13.31 3.82 -1.85
CA ARG A 87 14.40 3.88 -0.89
C ARG A 87 14.10 3.06 0.37
N ALA A 88 12.88 3.12 0.90
CA ALA A 88 12.46 2.32 2.05
C ALA A 88 12.49 0.82 1.76
N PHE A 89 12.12 0.42 0.54
CA PHE A 89 11.94 -0.97 0.14
C PHE A 89 12.95 -1.42 -0.91
N ILE A 90 14.21 -0.96 -0.80
CA ILE A 90 15.25 -1.23 -1.80
C ILE A 90 15.48 -2.74 -2.04
N THR A 91 15.27 -3.56 -1.00
CA THR A 91 15.38 -5.03 -1.05
C THR A 91 14.24 -5.71 -1.80
N GLN A 92 13.19 -4.97 -2.20
CA GLN A 92 12.04 -5.45 -2.95
C GLN A 92 12.14 -5.13 -4.46
N GLY A 93 13.27 -4.56 -4.90
CA GLY A 93 13.55 -4.29 -6.32
C GLY A 93 12.49 -3.40 -6.97
N ARG A 94 11.84 -3.92 -8.01
CA ARG A 94 10.82 -3.18 -8.81
C ARG A 94 9.40 -3.26 -8.24
N PHE A 95 9.19 -3.95 -7.13
CA PHE A 95 7.86 -4.21 -6.59
C PHE A 95 7.07 -2.91 -6.30
N PRO A 96 7.60 -1.87 -5.64
CA PRO A 96 6.83 -0.67 -5.35
C PRO A 96 6.28 0.04 -6.61
N GLN A 97 7.06 0.11 -7.69
CA GLN A 97 6.58 0.72 -8.94
C GLN A 97 5.51 -0.13 -9.62
N LEU A 98 5.65 -1.46 -9.57
CA LEU A 98 4.65 -2.38 -10.12
C LEU A 98 3.34 -2.33 -9.32
N ALA A 99 3.44 -2.26 -7.99
CA ALA A 99 2.31 -2.16 -7.10
C ALA A 99 1.49 -0.90 -7.38
N PHE A 100 2.14 0.27 -7.49
CA PHE A 100 1.41 1.50 -7.83
C PHE A 100 0.81 1.51 -9.21
N ARG A 101 1.50 0.97 -10.22
CA ARG A 101 0.89 0.83 -11.55
C ARG A 101 -0.37 -0.02 -11.51
N ARG A 102 -0.39 -1.09 -10.71
CA ARG A 102 -1.56 -1.94 -10.53
C ARG A 102 -2.69 -1.22 -9.78
N ILE A 103 -2.36 -0.49 -8.70
CA ILE A 103 -3.35 0.30 -7.95
C ILE A 103 -3.99 1.35 -8.86
N VAL A 104 -3.19 2.14 -9.59
CA VAL A 104 -3.69 3.16 -10.53
C VAL A 104 -4.51 2.53 -11.67
N ALA A 105 -4.10 1.37 -12.18
CA ALA A 105 -4.85 0.65 -13.20
C ALA A 105 -6.22 0.21 -12.68
N ASN A 106 -6.30 -0.33 -11.45
CA ASN A 106 -7.57 -0.73 -10.83
C ASN A 106 -8.46 0.46 -10.47
N ILE A 107 -7.91 1.63 -10.18
CA ILE A 107 -8.70 2.86 -10.00
C ILE A 107 -9.28 3.32 -11.36
N SER A 108 -8.47 3.28 -12.42
CA SER A 108 -8.89 3.67 -13.77
C SER A 108 -9.88 2.67 -14.39
N TYR A 109 -9.72 1.39 -14.08
CA TYR A 109 -10.48 0.26 -14.62
C TYR A 109 -10.92 -0.64 -13.47
N PRO A 110 -11.94 -0.22 -12.69
CA PRO A 110 -12.37 -0.92 -11.49
C PRO A 110 -12.91 -2.32 -11.78
N SER A 111 -12.74 -3.22 -10.81
CA SER A 111 -13.21 -4.61 -10.90
C SER A 111 -14.74 -4.73 -10.99
N ALA A 112 -15.48 -3.68 -10.60
CA ALA A 112 -16.92 -3.57 -10.79
C ALA A 112 -17.33 -2.12 -11.07
N PRO A 113 -18.41 -1.87 -11.84
CA PRO A 113 -18.95 -0.54 -12.04
C PRO A 113 -19.35 0.13 -10.71
N GLY A 114 -19.07 1.43 -10.57
CA GLY A 114 -19.48 2.22 -9.41
C GLY A 114 -18.56 2.15 -8.19
N ARG A 115 -17.46 1.39 -8.26
CA ARG A 115 -16.43 1.35 -7.20
C ARG A 115 -15.75 2.71 -7.04
N THR A 116 -15.58 3.13 -5.79
CA THR A 116 -14.81 4.32 -5.39
C THR A 116 -13.30 4.05 -5.46
N THR A 117 -12.49 5.11 -5.50
CA THR A 117 -11.02 5.01 -5.41
C THR A 117 -10.57 4.14 -4.23
N ARG A 118 -11.22 4.32 -3.08
CA ARG A 118 -10.87 3.60 -1.85
C ARG A 118 -11.13 2.11 -1.97
N GLU A 119 -12.29 1.74 -2.52
CA GLU A 119 -12.66 0.35 -2.77
C GLU A 119 -11.74 -0.28 -3.83
N SER A 120 -11.41 0.43 -4.91
CA SER A 120 -10.45 -0.05 -5.92
C SER A 120 -9.07 -0.36 -5.34
N ILE A 121 -8.62 0.40 -4.33
CA ILE A 121 -7.38 0.11 -3.62
C ILE A 121 -7.51 -1.15 -2.75
N ALA A 122 -8.62 -1.30 -2.02
CA ALA A 122 -8.90 -2.51 -1.22
C ALA A 122 -9.02 -3.76 -2.11
N ASP A 123 -9.68 -3.65 -3.26
CA ASP A 123 -9.79 -4.70 -4.28
C ASP A 123 -8.40 -5.10 -4.81
N THR A 124 -7.51 -4.11 -4.99
CA THR A 124 -6.13 -4.37 -5.40
C THR A 124 -5.36 -5.16 -4.34
N PHE A 125 -5.51 -4.81 -3.06
CA PHE A 125 -4.92 -5.59 -1.97
C PHE A 125 -5.48 -7.01 -1.95
N LEU A 126 -6.81 -7.18 -2.01
CA LEU A 126 -7.44 -8.50 -2.01
C LEU A 126 -6.88 -9.38 -3.12
N ALA A 127 -6.88 -8.89 -4.37
CA ALA A 127 -6.48 -9.67 -5.53
C ALA A 127 -4.99 -10.03 -5.55
N ASN A 128 -4.13 -9.21 -4.95
CA ASN A 128 -2.68 -9.40 -5.03
C ASN A 128 -2.04 -9.91 -3.73
N GLY A 129 -2.67 -9.63 -2.60
CA GLY A 129 -2.22 -9.99 -1.26
C GLY A 129 -2.54 -11.43 -0.88
N LEU A 130 -3.50 -12.08 -1.54
CA LEU A 130 -3.82 -13.48 -1.30
C LEU A 130 -2.69 -14.43 -1.75
N SER A 131 -2.61 -15.58 -1.08
CA SER A 131 -1.72 -16.70 -1.42
C SER A 131 -2.54 -18.00 -1.50
N PRO A 132 -2.35 -18.82 -2.55
CA PRO A 132 -2.98 -20.14 -2.66
C PRO A 132 -2.62 -21.08 -1.50
N THR A 133 -3.56 -21.95 -1.11
CA THR A 133 -3.33 -23.09 -0.20
C THR A 133 -3.54 -24.43 -0.92
N ASP A 134 -3.39 -25.56 -0.23
CA ASP A 134 -3.43 -26.91 -0.83
C ASP A 134 -4.72 -27.23 -1.62
N GLY A 135 -5.83 -26.54 -1.33
CA GLY A 135 -7.09 -26.69 -2.07
C GLY A 135 -7.15 -25.92 -3.40
N TYR A 136 -6.16 -25.09 -3.71
CA TYR A 136 -6.11 -24.30 -4.93
C TYR A 136 -5.52 -25.13 -6.06
N THR A 137 -6.31 -25.39 -7.10
CA THR A 137 -5.91 -26.30 -8.17
C THR A 137 -5.33 -25.58 -9.38
N ASN A 138 -5.92 -24.45 -9.80
CA ASN A 138 -5.45 -23.64 -10.94
C ASN A 138 -6.16 -22.28 -11.00
N SER A 139 -5.70 -21.42 -11.91
CA SER A 139 -6.19 -20.04 -12.10
C SER A 139 -7.64 -19.91 -12.57
N SER A 140 -8.31 -20.99 -12.99
CA SER A 140 -9.75 -20.92 -13.27
C SER A 140 -10.58 -20.62 -12.01
N MET A 141 -10.02 -20.87 -10.82
CA MET A 141 -10.65 -20.56 -9.53
C MET A 141 -10.60 -19.07 -9.19
N ASP A 142 -9.67 -18.30 -9.78
CA ASP A 142 -9.43 -16.90 -9.42
C ASP A 142 -10.70 -16.05 -9.54
N ALA A 143 -11.44 -16.21 -10.63
CA ALA A 143 -12.67 -15.46 -10.87
C ALA A 143 -13.74 -15.76 -9.79
N ARG A 144 -13.86 -17.03 -9.37
CA ARG A 144 -14.78 -17.43 -8.31
C ARG A 144 -14.32 -16.86 -6.97
N ILE A 145 -13.05 -17.01 -6.62
CA ILE A 145 -12.49 -16.53 -5.34
C ILE A 145 -12.71 -15.02 -5.22
N LEU A 146 -12.32 -14.25 -6.24
CA LEU A 146 -12.47 -12.80 -6.23
C LEU A 146 -13.94 -12.38 -6.20
N SER A 147 -14.80 -12.99 -7.00
CA SER A 147 -16.23 -12.67 -7.01
C SER A 147 -16.90 -12.94 -5.66
N THR A 148 -16.58 -14.06 -5.01
CA THR A 148 -17.07 -14.39 -3.67
C THR A 148 -16.59 -13.35 -2.65
N CYS A 149 -15.30 -13.02 -2.64
CA CYS A 149 -14.75 -12.03 -1.72
C CYS A 149 -15.33 -10.63 -1.94
N PHE A 150 -15.49 -10.20 -3.20
CA PHE A 150 -16.08 -8.89 -3.52
C PHE A 150 -17.54 -8.76 -3.10
N SER A 151 -18.25 -9.88 -3.01
CA SER A 151 -19.66 -9.94 -2.60
C SER A 151 -19.84 -10.08 -1.09
N ASP A 152 -18.76 -10.31 -0.34
CA ASP A 152 -18.80 -10.50 1.10
C ASP A 152 -18.41 -9.20 1.84
N PRO A 153 -19.36 -8.54 2.54
CA PRO A 153 -19.10 -7.25 3.19
C PRO A 153 -18.05 -7.32 4.30
N ASP A 154 -17.97 -8.44 5.02
CA ASP A 154 -17.02 -8.62 6.12
C ASP A 154 -15.59 -8.72 5.59
N VAL A 155 -15.40 -9.48 4.50
CA VAL A 155 -14.12 -9.55 3.79
C VAL A 155 -13.70 -8.17 3.28
N MET A 156 -14.61 -7.45 2.62
CA MET A 156 -14.31 -6.13 2.08
C MET A 156 -14.01 -5.11 3.18
N SER A 157 -14.71 -5.16 4.31
CA SER A 157 -14.41 -4.31 5.47
C SER A 157 -13.02 -4.59 6.04
N LEU A 158 -12.60 -5.85 6.13
CA LEU A 158 -11.26 -6.22 6.59
C LEU A 158 -10.17 -5.80 5.59
N CYS A 159 -10.44 -5.91 4.28
CA CYS A 159 -9.53 -5.40 3.25
C CYS A 159 -9.41 -3.87 3.29
N ASP A 160 -10.50 -3.16 3.56
CA ASP A 160 -10.46 -1.72 3.80
C ASP A 160 -9.58 -1.41 5.02
N GLN A 161 -9.81 -2.05 6.16
CA GLN A 161 -8.97 -1.86 7.36
C GLN A 161 -7.49 -2.17 7.10
N ALA A 162 -7.17 -3.26 6.41
CA ALA A 162 -5.79 -3.66 6.10
C ALA A 162 -5.07 -2.66 5.18
N THR A 163 -5.83 -1.90 4.39
CA THR A 163 -5.29 -0.89 3.47
C THR A 163 -5.39 0.54 4.02
N ALA A 164 -5.96 0.73 5.20
CA ALA A 164 -6.04 2.03 5.85
C ALA A 164 -4.67 2.39 6.44
N PRO A 165 -4.16 3.62 6.20
CA PRO A 165 -2.94 4.07 6.84
C PRO A 165 -3.07 4.07 8.37
N PRO A 166 -2.01 3.74 9.12
CA PRO A 166 -2.04 3.84 10.58
C PRO A 166 -2.46 5.23 11.06
N ALA A 167 -3.33 5.28 12.06
CA ALA A 167 -3.86 6.52 12.60
C ALA A 167 -2.74 7.42 13.15
N GLY A 168 -2.83 8.73 12.88
CA GLY A 168 -1.86 9.73 13.36
C GLY A 168 -0.48 9.68 12.69
N LEU A 169 -0.24 8.75 11.76
CA LEU A 169 1.06 8.59 11.10
C LEU A 169 1.50 9.86 10.37
N TRP A 170 0.58 10.53 9.66
CA TRP A 170 0.91 11.73 8.91
C TRP A 170 1.39 12.83 9.85
N GLU A 171 0.61 13.10 10.89
CA GLU A 171 0.85 14.16 11.86
C GLU A 171 2.14 13.91 12.64
N SER A 172 2.37 12.67 13.11
CA SER A 172 3.61 12.33 13.83
C SER A 172 4.84 12.43 12.94
N THR A 173 4.75 11.93 11.70
CA THR A 173 5.90 11.85 10.79
C THR A 173 6.26 13.22 10.23
N THR A 174 5.27 14.05 9.91
CA THR A 174 5.51 15.43 9.44
C THR A 174 6.08 16.32 10.54
N ALA A 175 5.59 16.19 11.78
CA ALA A 175 6.15 16.91 12.92
C ALA A 175 7.62 16.52 13.16
N TYR A 176 7.91 15.21 13.17
CA TYR A 176 9.30 14.73 13.31
C TYR A 176 10.18 15.21 12.16
N TYR A 177 9.70 15.10 10.92
CA TYR A 177 10.45 15.49 9.73
C TYR A 177 10.74 16.99 9.71
N SER A 178 9.80 17.83 10.14
CA SER A 178 10.01 19.27 10.25
C SER A 178 11.15 19.62 11.21
N ALA A 179 11.25 18.91 12.34
CA ALA A 179 12.29 19.13 13.35
C ALA A 179 13.66 18.58 12.93
N HIS A 180 13.70 17.56 12.08
CA HIS A 180 14.92 16.84 11.68
C HIS A 180 15.15 16.88 10.17
N ARG A 181 14.66 17.93 9.50
CA ARG A 181 14.65 18.00 8.04
C ARG A 181 16.10 17.95 7.51
N PRO A 182 16.47 16.95 6.68
CA PRO A 182 17.81 16.89 6.12
C PRO A 182 18.12 18.10 5.25
N ASP A 183 19.39 18.51 5.23
CA ASP A 183 19.87 19.62 4.41
C ASP A 183 19.69 19.35 2.91
N PHE A 184 19.63 20.42 2.12
CA PHE A 184 19.34 20.34 0.69
C PHE A 184 20.25 19.35 -0.08
N PHE A 185 21.56 19.37 0.19
CA PHE A 185 22.52 18.45 -0.43
C PHE A 185 22.24 16.98 -0.10
N GLN A 186 21.91 16.68 1.16
CA GLN A 186 21.58 15.30 1.57
C GLN A 186 20.30 14.81 0.89
N ARG A 187 19.31 15.71 0.68
CA ARG A 187 18.08 15.38 -0.05
C ARG A 187 18.35 15.05 -1.52
N ILE A 188 19.12 15.89 -2.21
CA ILE A 188 19.48 15.65 -3.63
C ILE A 188 20.31 14.37 -3.78
N TYR A 189 21.32 14.18 -2.93
CA TYR A 189 22.17 12.99 -3.00
C TYR A 189 21.38 11.70 -2.77
N GLY A 190 20.44 11.72 -1.81
CA GLY A 190 19.52 10.59 -1.57
C GLY A 190 18.64 10.26 -2.77
N ASP A 191 18.18 11.26 -3.51
CA ASP A 191 17.40 11.06 -4.74
C ASP A 191 18.24 10.45 -5.86
N LEU A 192 19.43 11.02 -6.11
CA LEU A 192 20.32 10.56 -7.17
C LEU A 192 20.75 9.12 -6.97
N THR A 193 21.15 8.74 -5.76
CA THR A 193 21.53 7.36 -5.44
C THR A 193 20.39 6.38 -5.69
N THR A 194 19.17 6.72 -5.27
CA THR A 194 17.97 5.87 -5.47
C THR A 194 17.59 5.72 -6.96
N LEU A 195 17.86 6.74 -7.78
CA LEU A 195 17.61 6.71 -9.22
C LEU A 195 18.68 5.92 -10.00
N ILE A 196 19.95 6.02 -9.59
CA ILE A 196 21.10 5.37 -10.24
C ILE A 196 21.16 3.88 -9.93
N PHE A 197 20.97 3.48 -8.67
CA PHE A 197 20.90 2.08 -8.27
C PHE A 197 19.49 1.55 -8.59
N ARG A 198 19.34 1.07 -9.83
CA ARG A 198 18.07 0.63 -10.43
C ARG A 198 17.58 -0.71 -9.92
#